data_AF-A0A9P4X8T4-F1
#
_entry.id   AF-A0A9P4X8T4-F1
#
_cell.length_a   1.000
_cell.length_b   1.000
_cell.length_c   1.000
_cell.angle_alpha   90.00
_cell.angle_beta   90.00
_cell.angle_gamma   90.00
#
_symmetry.space_group_name_H-M   'P 1'
#
loop_
_entity.id
_entity.type
_entity.pdbx_description
1 polymer ?
#
loop_
_entity_poly.entity_id
_entity_poly.type
_entity_poly.pdbx_seq_one_letter_code
_entity_poly.pdbx_strand_id
1 'polypeptide(L)'
;MSAATAPGDAPSDAAASGQAAPPAGRPRAGSMRRPLQPLDLPIIKHLNSNRVILASASPRRKQLLQQMGLANLEITPSLKPEDLDKKAYGPWEYVSTTARNKCLDVYTTTLETHLASIPDPALVIAADTIIVTRDGRILEKPRSEAEHIRMLKHLRDTRMHRVLTSVSVLAPREDARAPGYDIQSHTEETKVYFWEEGNGLPDDVIEAYVKTREGVDKAGGYGIQGIAGMLLVEKIEGSVDNVIGLPVKKTLTLAEKVIFQQDRDDYDDEGSASE
;
A
#
# COMPACT_ATOMS: atom_id res chain seq x y z
N MET A 1 -22.04 -60.90 -63.01
CA MET A 1 -21.56 -62.25 -62.66
C MET A 1 -20.12 -62.11 -62.21
N SER A 2 -19.58 -62.63 -61.12
CA SER A 2 -20.05 -63.05 -59.80
C SER A 2 -18.78 -63.13 -58.92
N ALA A 3 -18.82 -62.46 -57.77
CA ALA A 3 -18.16 -62.72 -56.48
C ALA A 3 -16.73 -63.30 -56.32
N ALA A 4 -15.90 -62.51 -55.60
CA ALA A 4 -15.33 -62.76 -54.26
C ALA A 4 -13.98 -63.49 -54.03
N THR A 5 -12.95 -62.66 -53.81
CA THR A 5 -11.99 -62.53 -52.67
C THR A 5 -11.45 -63.73 -51.86
N ALA A 6 -10.11 -63.86 -51.95
CA ALA A 6 -8.99 -64.21 -51.03
C ALA A 6 -9.25 -64.55 -49.53
N PRO A 7 -8.30 -65.18 -48.79
CA PRO A 7 -7.00 -64.55 -48.42
C PRO A 7 -5.77 -65.50 -48.37
N GLY A 8 -4.58 -64.90 -48.21
CA GLY A 8 -3.28 -65.57 -48.20
C GLY A 8 -2.55 -65.61 -46.84
N ASP A 9 -1.47 -66.41 -46.90
CA ASP A 9 -0.22 -66.50 -46.11
C ASP A 9 -0.20 -66.67 -44.59
N ALA A 10 0.59 -67.67 -44.19
CA ALA A 10 1.29 -67.75 -42.91
C ALA A 10 2.77 -68.10 -43.17
N PRO A 11 3.70 -67.50 -42.41
CA PRO A 11 4.79 -68.32 -41.89
C PRO A 11 5.11 -68.07 -40.41
N SER A 12 5.77 -69.08 -39.84
CA SER A 12 6.18 -69.24 -38.45
C SER A 12 7.49 -68.50 -38.09
N ASP A 13 7.50 -68.00 -36.85
CA ASP A 13 8.58 -67.91 -35.86
C ASP A 13 9.99 -67.43 -36.24
N ALA A 14 10.34 -66.25 -35.73
CA ALA A 14 11.69 -65.92 -35.29
C ALA A 14 11.64 -65.14 -33.96
N ALA A 15 12.50 -65.55 -33.03
CA ALA A 15 12.57 -65.17 -31.63
C ALA A 15 12.75 -63.67 -31.36
N ALA A 16 12.02 -63.13 -30.39
CA ALA A 16 12.22 -61.80 -29.82
C ALA A 16 12.85 -61.89 -28.42
N SER A 17 14.10 -61.47 -28.32
CA SER A 17 14.82 -61.22 -27.06
C SER A 17 14.19 -60.04 -26.32
N GLY A 18 13.63 -60.28 -25.13
CA GLY A 18 13.12 -59.23 -24.25
C GLY A 18 14.25 -58.40 -23.63
N GLN A 19 14.43 -57.17 -24.10
CA GLN A 19 15.16 -56.13 -23.36
C GLN A 19 14.18 -55.38 -22.46
N ALA A 20 14.36 -55.53 -21.14
CA ALA A 20 13.60 -54.79 -20.14
C ALA A 20 13.95 -53.29 -20.21
N ALA A 21 12.94 -52.44 -20.33
CA ALA A 21 13.07 -51.00 -20.28
C ALA A 21 13.67 -50.53 -18.93
N PRO A 22 14.48 -49.46 -18.90
CA PRO A 22 15.00 -48.93 -17.65
C PRO A 22 13.85 -48.36 -16.80
N PRO A 23 13.95 -48.40 -15.46
CA PRO A 23 12.89 -47.87 -14.61
C PRO A 23 12.74 -46.37 -14.84
N ALA A 24 11.49 -45.93 -15.02
CA ALA A 24 11.11 -44.54 -15.18
C ALA A 24 11.73 -43.70 -14.04
N GLY A 25 12.55 -42.73 -14.41
CA GLY A 25 13.15 -41.79 -13.46
C GLY A 25 12.06 -41.11 -12.63
N ARG A 26 12.25 -41.05 -11.31
CA ARG A 26 11.38 -40.30 -10.40
C ARG A 26 11.18 -38.89 -10.95
N PRO A 27 9.95 -38.34 -10.99
CA PRO A 27 9.75 -36.95 -11.36
C PRO A 27 10.59 -36.10 -10.41
N ARG A 28 11.50 -35.29 -10.97
CA ARG A 28 12.24 -34.29 -10.20
C ARG A 28 11.20 -33.41 -9.52
N ALA A 29 11.10 -33.51 -8.20
CA ALA A 29 10.28 -32.62 -7.39
C ALA A 29 10.63 -31.19 -7.82
N GLY A 30 9.64 -30.48 -8.39
CA GLY A 30 9.82 -29.10 -8.80
C GLY A 30 10.42 -28.32 -7.63
N SER A 31 11.46 -27.54 -7.91
CA SER A 31 12.07 -26.63 -6.94
C SER A 31 10.97 -25.81 -6.29
N MET A 32 10.50 -26.20 -5.10
CA MET A 32 9.64 -25.37 -4.27
C MET A 32 10.41 -24.09 -4.03
N ARG A 33 9.92 -22.97 -4.58
CA ARG A 33 10.50 -21.66 -4.31
C ARG A 33 10.51 -21.50 -2.80
N ARG A 34 11.70 -21.32 -2.22
CA ARG A 34 11.82 -21.01 -0.79
C ARG A 34 10.97 -19.76 -0.51
N PRO A 35 10.24 -19.72 0.61
CA PRO A 35 9.54 -18.51 0.99
C PRO A 35 10.55 -17.37 1.13
N LEU A 36 10.11 -16.15 0.82
CA LEU A 36 10.92 -14.96 1.07
C LEU A 36 11.31 -14.93 2.55
N GLN A 37 12.59 -14.78 2.84
CA GLN A 37 13.05 -14.63 4.21
C GLN A 37 12.69 -13.23 4.71
N PRO A 38 12.33 -13.07 6.00
CA PRO A 38 12.12 -11.75 6.59
C PRO A 38 13.38 -10.88 6.47
N LEU A 39 13.19 -9.58 6.34
CA LEU A 39 14.31 -8.63 6.37
C LEU A 39 14.96 -8.61 7.74
N ASP A 40 16.28 -8.78 7.77
CA ASP A 40 17.07 -8.62 8.99
C ASP A 40 17.59 -7.18 9.09
N LEU A 41 16.73 -6.28 9.56
CA LEU A 41 17.07 -4.88 9.85
C LEU A 41 16.85 -4.56 11.33
N PRO A 42 17.72 -3.75 11.97
CA PRO A 42 17.57 -3.37 13.38
C PRO A 42 16.21 -2.78 13.71
N ILE A 43 15.70 -1.88 12.86
CA ILE A 43 14.37 -1.29 13.05
C ILE A 43 13.27 -2.34 13.02
N ILE A 44 13.30 -3.27 12.07
CA ILE A 44 12.27 -4.32 11.96
C ILE A 44 12.29 -5.25 13.18
N LYS A 45 13.49 -5.61 13.68
CA LYS A 45 13.65 -6.39 14.91
C LYS A 45 13.11 -5.65 16.14
N HIS A 46 13.43 -4.36 16.26
CA HIS A 46 12.95 -3.52 17.35
C HIS A 46 11.42 -3.40 17.32
N LEU A 47 10.82 -3.11 16.16
CA LEU A 47 9.37 -2.97 16.01
C LEU A 47 8.62 -4.28 16.29
N ASN A 48 9.19 -5.44 15.93
CA ASN A 48 8.55 -6.74 16.23
C ASN A 48 8.64 -7.15 17.71
N SER A 49 9.59 -6.59 18.45
CA SER A 49 9.83 -6.90 19.87
C SER A 49 9.07 -5.94 20.81
N ASN A 50 8.42 -4.91 20.26
CA ASN A 50 7.76 -3.86 21.02
C ASN A 50 6.31 -3.68 20.54
N ARG A 51 5.51 -2.98 21.36
CA ARG A 51 4.14 -2.64 21.00
C ARG A 51 4.13 -1.51 19.97
N VAL A 52 3.69 -1.81 18.75
CA VAL A 52 3.58 -0.84 17.64
C VAL A 52 2.12 -0.70 17.23
N ILE A 53 1.63 0.53 17.20
CA ILE A 53 0.25 0.85 16.82
C ILE A 53 0.23 1.49 15.43
N LEU A 54 -0.58 0.94 14.53
CA LEU A 54 -1.00 1.61 13.31
C LEU A 54 -2.33 2.34 13.58
N ALA A 55 -2.26 3.66 13.60
CA ALA A 55 -3.38 4.59 13.81
C ALA A 55 -4.29 4.72 12.58
N SER A 56 -4.68 3.60 11.95
CA SER A 56 -5.43 3.59 10.71
C SER A 56 -6.32 2.36 10.55
N ALA A 57 -7.55 2.56 10.10
CA ALA A 57 -8.45 1.47 9.70
C ALA A 57 -8.14 0.89 8.31
N SER A 58 -7.17 1.44 7.57
CA SER A 58 -6.90 1.03 6.18
C SER A 58 -6.24 -0.35 6.12
N PRO A 59 -6.90 -1.37 5.53
CA PRO A 59 -6.28 -2.69 5.40
C PRO A 59 -5.04 -2.67 4.50
N ARG A 60 -4.97 -1.75 3.53
CA ARG A 60 -3.83 -1.64 2.61
C ARG A 60 -2.55 -1.20 3.33
N ARG A 61 -2.66 -0.25 4.26
CA ARG A 61 -1.51 0.23 5.05
C ARG A 61 -0.97 -0.86 5.96
N LYS A 62 -1.87 -1.62 6.59
CA LYS A 62 -1.51 -2.81 7.37
C LYS A 62 -0.76 -3.84 6.51
N GLN A 63 -1.30 -4.17 5.33
CA GLN A 63 -0.69 -5.12 4.42
C GLN A 63 0.72 -4.69 3.96
N LEU A 64 0.91 -3.42 3.63
CA LEU A 64 2.23 -2.87 3.25
C LEU A 64 3.26 -3.05 4.37
N LEU A 65 2.91 -2.74 5.62
CA LEU A 65 3.84 -2.93 6.74
C LEU A 65 4.08 -4.42 7.06
N GLN A 66 3.07 -5.27 6.94
CA GLN A 66 3.21 -6.72 7.12
C GLN A 66 4.12 -7.35 6.06
N GLN A 67 4.07 -6.87 4.81
CA GLN A 67 5.00 -7.30 3.75
C GLN A 67 6.46 -7.00 4.09
N MET A 68 6.72 -5.98 4.90
CA MET A 68 8.06 -5.66 5.41
C MET A 68 8.49 -6.52 6.61
N GLY A 69 7.61 -7.42 7.09
CA GLY A 69 7.90 -8.31 8.21
C GLY A 69 7.45 -7.78 9.57
N LEU A 70 6.64 -6.71 9.64
CA LEU A 70 6.03 -6.25 10.88
C LEU A 70 4.82 -7.13 11.20
N ALA A 71 5.04 -8.18 11.99
CA ALA A 71 4.02 -9.19 12.29
C ALA A 71 3.05 -8.74 13.39
N ASN A 72 3.55 -8.01 14.39
CA ASN A 72 2.85 -7.68 15.63
C ASN A 72 2.31 -6.24 15.64
N LEU A 73 1.54 -5.87 14.61
CA LEU A 73 0.91 -4.56 14.51
C LEU A 73 -0.45 -4.52 15.17
N GLU A 74 -0.60 -3.68 16.19
CA GLU A 74 -1.89 -3.31 16.76
C GLU A 74 -2.57 -2.27 15.85
N ILE A 75 -3.88 -2.44 15.62
CA ILE A 75 -4.65 -1.56 14.74
C ILE A 75 -5.65 -0.77 15.57
N THR A 76 -5.40 0.53 15.71
CA THR A 76 -6.24 1.41 16.54
C THR A 76 -6.54 2.69 15.75
N PRO A 77 -7.64 2.74 14.98
CA PRO A 77 -7.99 3.93 14.20
C PRO A 77 -8.27 5.14 15.11
N SER A 78 -7.81 6.32 14.69
CA SER A 78 -8.20 7.59 15.35
C SER A 78 -9.70 7.83 15.21
N LEU A 79 -10.30 8.44 16.24
CA LEU A 79 -11.71 8.81 16.26
C LEU A 79 -11.94 10.29 15.91
N LYS A 80 -10.87 11.06 15.68
CA LYS A 80 -11.01 12.48 15.32
C LYS A 80 -11.67 12.64 13.95
N PRO A 81 -12.59 13.60 13.82
CA PRO A 81 -13.15 13.95 12.52
C PRO A 81 -12.06 14.52 11.61
N GLU A 82 -12.17 14.22 10.31
CA GLU A 82 -11.30 14.73 9.25
C GLU A 82 -11.89 16.02 8.66
N ASP A 83 -12.16 17.02 9.51
CA ASP A 83 -12.97 18.21 9.19
C ASP A 83 -12.18 19.53 9.13
N LEU A 84 -10.85 19.45 9.03
CA LEU A 84 -10.01 20.64 8.83
C LEU A 84 -10.48 21.44 7.60
N ASP A 85 -10.47 22.76 7.72
CA ASP A 85 -10.91 23.64 6.64
C ASP A 85 -9.92 23.62 5.46
N LYS A 86 -10.29 22.89 4.40
CA LYS A 86 -9.52 22.76 3.16
C LYS A 86 -9.27 24.09 2.43
N LYS A 87 -9.99 25.17 2.76
CA LYS A 87 -9.73 26.50 2.19
C LYS A 87 -8.66 27.25 2.97
N ALA A 88 -8.62 27.04 4.29
CA ALA A 88 -7.59 27.59 5.15
C ALA A 88 -6.26 26.85 4.99
N TYR A 89 -6.32 25.53 4.81
CA TYR A 89 -5.17 24.65 4.65
C TYR A 89 -4.96 24.28 3.19
N GLY A 90 -3.76 24.53 2.64
CA GLY A 90 -3.37 23.97 1.34
C GLY A 90 -3.30 22.44 1.38
N PRO A 91 -3.31 21.73 0.23
CA PRO A 91 -3.35 20.25 0.22
C PRO A 91 -2.23 19.58 1.04
N TRP A 92 -1.03 20.14 1.01
CA TRP A 92 0.13 19.65 1.76
C TRP A 92 -0.03 19.79 3.27
N GLU A 93 -0.48 20.95 3.73
CA GLU A 93 -0.67 21.22 5.15
C GLU A 93 -1.88 20.45 5.69
N TYR A 94 -2.96 20.36 4.90
CA TYR A 94 -4.14 19.58 5.24
C TYR A 94 -3.80 18.11 5.50
N VAL A 95 -3.13 17.45 4.56
CA VAL A 95 -2.81 16.01 4.68
C VAL A 95 -1.80 15.77 5.82
N SER A 96 -0.81 16.65 5.98
CA SER A 96 0.19 16.56 7.05
C SER A 96 -0.43 16.74 8.43
N THR A 97 -1.24 17.79 8.61
CA THR A 97 -1.90 18.08 9.87
C THR A 97 -2.89 16.98 10.24
N THR A 98 -3.63 16.45 9.27
CA THR A 98 -4.56 15.33 9.48
C THR A 98 -3.82 14.07 9.96
N ALA A 99 -2.73 13.68 9.29
CA ALA A 99 -1.92 12.53 9.69
C ALA A 99 -1.31 12.72 11.10
N ARG A 100 -0.77 13.91 11.39
CA ARG A 100 -0.23 14.26 12.72
C ARG A 100 -1.29 14.21 13.81
N ASN A 101 -2.47 14.79 13.57
CA ASN A 101 -3.57 14.79 14.53
C ASN A 101 -4.05 13.37 14.86
N LYS A 102 -4.13 12.48 13.87
CA LYS A 102 -4.46 11.05 14.08
C LYS A 102 -3.41 10.34 14.93
N CYS A 103 -2.12 10.63 14.70
CA CYS A 103 -1.02 10.05 15.47
C CYS A 103 -1.11 10.45 16.95
N LEU A 104 -1.25 11.75 17.20
CA LEU A 104 -1.34 12.30 18.56
C LEU A 104 -2.61 11.86 19.29
N ASP A 105 -3.74 11.78 18.60
CA ASP A 105 -5.00 11.28 19.14
C ASP A 105 -4.84 9.86 19.68
N VAL A 106 -4.39 8.94 18.83
CA VAL A 106 -4.22 7.53 19.21
C VAL A 106 -3.18 7.37 20.31
N TYR A 107 -2.06 8.09 20.25
CA TYR A 107 -1.06 8.05 21.31
C TYR A 107 -1.63 8.53 22.65
N THR A 108 -2.26 9.71 22.68
CA THR A 108 -2.81 10.31 23.91
C THR A 108 -3.91 9.42 24.51
N THR A 109 -4.88 8.98 23.71
CA THR A 109 -5.96 8.11 24.19
C THR A 109 -5.43 6.75 24.66
N THR A 110 -4.38 6.21 24.03
CA THR A 110 -3.76 4.96 24.48
C THR A 110 -3.11 5.11 25.86
N LEU A 111 -2.46 6.24 26.14
CA LEU A 111 -1.89 6.53 27.45
C LEU A 111 -2.98 6.79 28.51
N GLU A 112 -4.06 7.48 28.15
CA GLU A 112 -5.17 7.74 29.07
C GLU A 112 -5.97 6.48 29.44
N THR A 113 -6.09 5.54 28.50
CA THR A 113 -6.78 4.25 28.69
C THR A 113 -5.82 3.13 29.10
N HIS A 114 -4.62 3.49 29.54
CA HIS A 114 -3.57 2.55 29.94
C HIS A 114 -4.07 1.54 30.97
N LEU A 115 -3.76 0.27 30.71
CA LEU A 115 -3.95 -0.83 31.65
C LEU A 115 -2.56 -1.26 32.11
N ALA A 116 -2.32 -1.34 33.42
CA ALA A 116 -1.00 -1.67 34.00
C ALA A 116 -0.40 -3.00 33.50
N SER A 117 -1.22 -3.89 32.93
CA SER A 117 -0.81 -5.16 32.33
C SER A 117 -0.37 -5.06 30.87
N ILE A 118 -0.55 -3.92 30.21
CA ILE A 118 -0.24 -3.68 28.80
C ILE A 118 0.83 -2.59 28.71
N PRO A 119 2.01 -2.86 28.11
CA PRO A 119 3.03 -1.84 27.90
C PRO A 119 2.51 -0.66 27.09
N ASP A 120 3.06 0.53 27.36
CA ASP A 120 2.84 1.71 26.52
C ASP A 120 3.35 1.47 25.09
N PRO A 121 2.77 2.14 24.09
CA PRO A 121 3.21 1.98 22.71
C PRO A 121 4.62 2.54 22.53
N ALA A 122 5.53 1.71 22.02
CA ALA A 122 6.88 2.14 21.65
C ALA A 122 6.90 2.93 20.33
N LEU A 123 5.86 2.77 19.51
CA LEU A 123 5.70 3.52 18.27
C LEU A 123 4.22 3.63 17.89
N VAL A 124 3.81 4.81 17.45
CA VAL A 124 2.52 5.05 16.78
C VAL A 124 2.78 5.57 15.36
N ILE A 125 2.19 4.90 14.38
CA ILE A 125 2.27 5.29 12.96
C ILE A 125 0.88 5.72 12.51
N ALA A 126 0.72 6.94 12.02
CA ALA A 126 -0.50 7.40 11.37
C ALA A 126 -0.20 7.83 9.93
N ALA A 127 -1.19 7.72 9.05
CA ALA A 127 -1.08 8.26 7.71
C ALA A 127 -2.42 8.76 7.19
N ASP A 128 -2.35 9.76 6.33
CA ASP A 128 -3.48 10.33 5.61
C ASP A 128 -3.15 10.42 4.12
N THR A 129 -4.13 10.18 3.25
CA THR A 129 -3.93 10.14 1.80
C THR A 129 -5.05 10.90 1.10
N ILE A 130 -4.68 11.89 0.30
CA ILE A 130 -5.61 12.68 -0.52
C ILE A 130 -5.22 12.63 -1.99
N ILE A 131 -6.21 12.87 -2.86
CA ILE A 131 -5.99 13.08 -4.29
C ILE A 131 -6.15 14.57 -4.57
N VAL A 132 -5.21 15.14 -5.29
CA VAL A 132 -5.24 16.55 -5.71
C VAL A 132 -5.36 16.58 -7.23
N THR A 133 -6.46 17.15 -7.72
CA THR A 133 -6.69 17.32 -9.16
C THR A 133 -5.62 18.23 -9.77
N ARG A 134 -5.54 18.23 -11.10
CA ARG A 134 -4.62 19.11 -11.84
C ARG A 134 -4.82 20.60 -11.54
N ASP A 135 -6.05 21.01 -11.26
CA ASP A 135 -6.41 22.39 -10.89
C ASP A 135 -6.33 22.67 -9.38
N GLY A 136 -5.82 21.72 -8.58
CA GLY A 136 -5.51 21.93 -7.16
C GLY A 136 -6.63 21.59 -6.17
N ARG A 137 -7.73 20.98 -6.63
CA ARG A 137 -8.85 20.59 -5.75
C ARG A 137 -8.53 19.29 -5.03
N ILE A 138 -8.84 19.24 -3.74
CA ILE A 138 -8.74 18.01 -2.94
C ILE A 138 -9.97 17.14 -3.20
N LEU A 139 -9.75 15.90 -3.62
CA LEU A 139 -10.78 14.87 -3.74
C LEU A 139 -10.67 13.89 -2.57
N GLU A 140 -11.81 13.68 -1.92
CA GLU A 140 -11.99 12.67 -0.87
C GLU A 140 -12.69 11.44 -1.45
N LYS A 141 -13.37 10.69 -0.59
CA LYS A 141 -14.21 9.54 -0.96
C LYS A 141 -15.49 10.04 -1.65
N PRO A 142 -15.95 9.40 -2.72
CA PRO A 142 -17.22 9.75 -3.35
C PRO A 142 -18.40 9.46 -2.41
N ARG A 143 -19.40 10.33 -2.38
CA ARG A 143 -20.60 10.21 -1.52
C ARG A 143 -21.77 9.53 -2.24
N SER A 144 -21.72 9.45 -3.56
CA SER A 144 -22.73 8.80 -4.39
C SER A 144 -22.13 8.21 -5.66
N GLU A 145 -22.84 7.28 -6.30
CA GLU A 145 -22.44 6.71 -7.59
C GLU A 145 -22.28 7.78 -8.68
N ALA A 146 -23.22 8.73 -8.75
CA ALA A 146 -23.17 9.83 -9.71
C ALA A 146 -21.96 10.75 -9.47
N GLU A 147 -21.60 11.00 -8.21
CA GLU A 147 -20.37 11.72 -7.88
C GLU A 147 -19.12 10.93 -8.25
N HIS A 148 -19.12 9.62 -7.99
CA HIS A 148 -18.01 8.73 -8.31
C HIS A 148 -17.71 8.72 -9.81
N ILE A 149 -18.73 8.58 -10.65
CA ILE A 149 -18.59 8.65 -12.12
C ILE A 149 -18.04 10.01 -12.54
N ARG A 150 -18.62 11.11 -12.05
CA ARG A 150 -18.15 12.48 -12.39
C ARG A 150 -16.71 12.70 -11.97
N MET A 151 -16.33 12.20 -10.80
CA MET A 151 -14.96 12.30 -10.27
C MET A 151 -13.97 11.57 -11.18
N LEU A 152 -14.26 10.33 -11.57
CA LEU A 152 -13.37 9.55 -12.43
C LEU A 152 -13.28 10.11 -13.86
N LYS A 153 -14.40 10.59 -14.42
CA LYS A 153 -14.39 11.30 -15.72
C LYS A 153 -13.51 12.55 -15.64
N HIS A 154 -13.62 13.33 -14.57
CA HIS A 154 -12.75 14.50 -14.38
C HIS A 154 -11.25 14.14 -14.30
N LEU A 155 -10.91 13.07 -13.57
CA LEU A 155 -9.51 12.59 -13.50
C LEU A 155 -8.99 12.10 -14.86
N ARG A 156 -9.82 11.36 -15.62
CA ARG A 156 -9.53 10.97 -17.01
C ARG A 156 -9.29 12.19 -17.89
N ASP A 157 -10.22 13.14 -17.90
CA ASP A 157 -10.22 14.26 -18.84
C ASP A 157 -9.06 15.24 -18.56
N THR A 158 -8.64 15.36 -17.29
CA THR A 158 -7.46 16.16 -16.90
C THR A 158 -6.14 15.39 -16.99
N ARG A 159 -6.24 14.07 -17.20
CA ARG A 159 -5.22 13.04 -17.38
C ARG A 159 -4.27 12.82 -16.21
N MET A 160 -3.92 13.85 -15.45
CA MET A 160 -2.94 13.77 -14.37
C MET A 160 -3.49 14.35 -13.08
N HIS A 161 -3.28 13.62 -11.99
CA HIS A 161 -3.53 14.08 -10.62
C HIS A 161 -2.38 13.66 -9.70
N ARG A 162 -2.29 14.31 -8.55
CA ARG A 162 -1.28 14.04 -7.53
C ARG A 162 -1.91 13.24 -6.40
N VAL A 163 -1.20 12.22 -5.95
CA VAL A 163 -1.51 11.50 -4.70
C VAL A 163 -0.54 12.01 -3.65
N LEU A 164 -1.08 12.63 -2.60
CA LEU A 164 -0.30 13.05 -1.45
C LEU A 164 -0.63 12.10 -0.31
N THR A 165 0.37 11.40 0.23
CA THR A 165 0.24 10.72 1.52
C THR A 165 1.19 11.37 2.50
N SER A 166 0.65 11.82 3.63
CA SER A 166 1.48 12.17 4.78
C SER A 166 1.51 11.02 5.77
N VAL A 167 2.69 10.75 6.31
CA VAL A 167 2.91 9.82 7.42
C VAL A 167 3.47 10.58 8.59
N SER A 168 2.94 10.30 9.78
CA SER A 168 3.42 10.81 11.06
C SER A 168 3.79 9.62 11.94
N VAL A 169 5.01 9.63 12.47
CA VAL A 169 5.56 8.58 13.30
C VAL A 169 5.98 9.18 14.63
N LEU A 170 5.48 8.61 15.73
CA LEU A 170 5.73 9.09 17.09
C LEU A 170 6.27 7.96 17.96
N ALA A 171 7.33 8.25 18.73
CA ALA A 171 7.86 7.36 19.75
C ALA A 171 8.03 8.12 21.09
N PRO A 172 7.77 7.47 22.24
CA PRO A 172 8.06 8.06 23.55
C PRO A 172 9.57 8.33 23.71
N ARG A 173 9.91 9.38 24.46
CA ARG A 173 11.31 9.66 24.81
C ARG A 173 11.70 8.93 26.08
N GLU A 174 12.92 8.40 26.12
CA GLU A 174 13.46 7.77 27.36
C GLU A 174 13.79 8.82 28.43
N ASP A 175 14.21 10.03 28.01
CA ASP A 175 14.62 11.12 28.91
C ASP A 175 13.46 11.85 29.59
N ALA A 176 12.21 11.48 29.27
CA ALA A 176 10.97 12.10 29.76
C ALA A 176 10.91 13.63 29.61
N ARG A 177 11.75 14.23 28.76
CA ARG A 177 11.73 15.67 28.50
C ARG A 177 10.44 16.03 27.78
N ALA A 178 9.75 17.07 28.26
CA ALA A 178 8.51 17.53 27.66
C ALA A 178 8.69 17.77 26.13
N PRO A 179 7.78 17.26 25.27
CA PRO A 179 6.46 16.70 25.59
C PRO A 179 6.42 15.20 25.94
N GLY A 180 7.57 14.54 26.13
CA GLY A 180 7.68 13.12 26.49
C GLY A 180 7.70 12.16 25.30
N TYR A 181 7.72 12.70 24.07
CA TYR A 181 7.79 11.95 22.82
C TYR A 181 8.52 12.75 21.75
N ASP A 182 9.05 12.05 20.75
CA ASP A 182 9.46 12.63 19.47
C ASP A 182 8.42 12.25 18.40
N ILE A 183 8.14 13.17 17.48
CA ILE A 183 7.20 12.96 16.39
C ILE A 183 7.71 13.63 15.12
N GLN A 184 7.84 12.82 14.07
CA GLN A 184 8.32 13.27 12.77
C GLN A 184 7.29 12.96 11.70
N SER A 185 7.17 13.84 10.72
CA SER A 185 6.20 13.73 9.63
C SER A 185 6.87 13.88 8.28
N HIS A 186 6.40 13.16 7.27
CA HIS A 186 6.84 13.30 5.88
C HIS A 186 5.64 13.21 4.96
N THR A 187 5.59 14.07 3.94
CA THR A 187 4.57 14.01 2.90
C THR A 187 5.21 13.61 1.59
N GLU A 188 4.75 12.50 1.03
CA GLU A 188 5.21 11.97 -0.25
C GLU A 188 4.21 12.30 -1.34
N GLU A 189 4.72 12.73 -2.49
CA GLU A 189 3.92 12.99 -3.68
C GLU A 189 4.16 11.93 -4.75
N THR A 190 3.09 11.55 -5.45
CA THR A 190 3.21 10.73 -6.64
C THR A 190 2.20 11.17 -7.67
N LYS A 191 2.64 11.36 -8.92
CA LYS A 191 1.74 11.69 -10.03
C LYS A 191 1.19 10.41 -10.63
N VAL A 192 -0.11 10.38 -10.85
CA VAL A 192 -0.81 9.27 -11.48
C VAL A 192 -1.45 9.79 -12.76
N TYR A 193 -1.33 9.02 -13.82
CA TYR A 193 -1.85 9.34 -15.14
C TYR A 193 -2.92 8.33 -15.50
N PHE A 194 -4.10 8.81 -15.88
CA PHE A 194 -5.16 7.95 -16.41
C PHE A 194 -5.05 7.81 -17.92
N TRP A 195 -5.53 6.68 -18.44
CA TRP A 195 -5.81 6.54 -19.87
C TRP A 195 -6.80 7.59 -20.33
N GLU A 196 -6.70 8.01 -21.59
CA GLU A 196 -7.61 8.98 -22.19
C GLU A 196 -8.87 8.29 -22.74
N GLU A 197 -9.96 9.04 -22.95
CA GLU A 197 -11.21 8.51 -23.50
C GLU A 197 -10.98 7.80 -24.85
N GLY A 198 -10.26 8.46 -25.76
CA GLY A 198 -9.92 7.92 -27.08
C GLY A 198 -8.86 6.81 -27.06
N ASN A 199 -8.30 6.48 -25.90
CA ASN A 199 -7.21 5.51 -25.78
C ASN A 199 -7.39 4.58 -24.58
N GLY A 200 -8.59 4.00 -24.44
CA GLY A 200 -8.83 2.87 -23.52
C GLY A 200 -9.62 3.18 -22.26
N LEU A 201 -10.06 4.43 -22.05
CA LEU A 201 -10.95 4.78 -20.92
C LEU A 201 -12.27 5.48 -21.32
N PRO A 202 -13.10 4.86 -22.19
CA PRO A 202 -14.43 5.35 -22.50
C PRO A 202 -15.37 5.34 -21.28
N ASP A 203 -16.50 6.04 -21.41
CA ASP A 203 -17.48 6.23 -20.33
C ASP A 203 -18.03 4.91 -19.76
N ASP A 204 -18.26 3.92 -20.60
CA ASP A 204 -18.78 2.60 -20.20
C ASP A 204 -17.80 1.83 -19.30
N VAL A 205 -16.47 1.99 -19.51
CA VAL A 205 -15.44 1.43 -18.63
C VAL A 205 -15.48 2.08 -17.25
N ILE A 206 -15.62 3.41 -17.18
CA ILE A 206 -15.75 4.12 -15.89
C ILE A 206 -17.02 3.67 -15.17
N GLU A 207 -18.16 3.61 -15.87
CA GLU A 207 -19.43 3.17 -15.30
C GLU A 207 -19.37 1.72 -14.81
N ALA A 208 -18.74 0.82 -15.58
CA ALA A 208 -18.51 -0.56 -15.17
C ALA A 208 -17.62 -0.65 -13.94
N TYR A 209 -16.54 0.14 -13.87
CA TYR A 209 -15.67 0.20 -12.69
C TYR A 209 -16.42 0.68 -11.45
N VAL A 210 -17.22 1.74 -11.55
CA VAL A 210 -17.99 2.26 -10.41
C VAL A 210 -18.96 1.21 -9.86
N LYS A 211 -19.58 0.39 -10.73
CA LYS A 211 -20.45 -0.73 -10.32
C LYS A 211 -19.74 -1.81 -9.50
N THR A 212 -18.41 -1.96 -9.64
CA THR A 212 -17.63 -2.89 -8.80
C THR A 212 -17.55 -2.46 -7.34
N ARG A 213 -17.82 -1.16 -7.06
CA ARG A 213 -17.69 -0.51 -5.75
C ARG A 213 -16.27 -0.52 -5.17
N GLU A 214 -15.25 -0.90 -5.95
CA GLU A 214 -13.87 -0.96 -5.48
C GLU A 214 -13.38 0.41 -4.97
N GLY A 215 -13.80 1.51 -5.59
CA GLY A 215 -13.34 2.86 -5.24
C GLY A 215 -14.07 3.57 -4.10
N VAL A 216 -15.16 3.02 -3.57
CA VAL A 216 -16.09 3.76 -2.69
C VAL A 216 -15.45 4.25 -1.39
N ASP A 217 -14.50 3.49 -0.84
CA ASP A 217 -13.81 3.80 0.41
C ASP A 217 -12.46 4.51 0.20
N LYS A 218 -12.17 5.00 -1.02
CA LYS A 218 -10.85 5.53 -1.42
C LYS A 218 -10.94 6.98 -1.88
N ALA A 219 -9.95 7.78 -1.49
CA ALA A 219 -9.81 9.14 -1.99
C ALA A 219 -9.67 9.13 -3.53
N GLY A 220 -10.37 10.02 -4.22
CA GLY A 220 -10.43 10.05 -5.68
C GLY A 220 -11.19 8.88 -6.32
N GLY A 221 -11.78 8.00 -5.52
CA GLY A 221 -12.67 6.95 -6.02
C GLY A 221 -11.96 5.82 -6.75
N TYR A 222 -10.67 5.56 -6.56
CA TYR A 222 -10.01 4.42 -7.20
C TYR A 222 -8.91 3.80 -6.33
N GLY A 223 -8.53 2.55 -6.64
CA GLY A 223 -7.42 1.85 -5.98
C GLY A 223 -6.41 1.32 -6.99
N ILE A 224 -5.12 1.60 -6.79
CA ILE A 224 -4.08 1.09 -7.69
C ILE A 224 -3.89 -0.42 -7.58
N GLN A 225 -4.17 -1.00 -6.42
CA GLN A 225 -4.23 -2.44 -6.20
C GLN A 225 -5.63 -2.95 -6.52
N GLY A 226 -5.91 -3.20 -7.80
CA GLY A 226 -7.22 -3.68 -8.23
C GLY A 226 -7.49 -3.43 -9.70
N ILE A 227 -8.78 -3.47 -10.04
CA ILE A 227 -9.31 -3.25 -11.38
C ILE A 227 -8.92 -1.85 -11.87
N ALA A 228 -8.94 -0.84 -11.00
CA ALA A 228 -8.59 0.50 -11.41
C ALA A 228 -7.13 0.65 -11.84
N GLY A 229 -6.19 0.02 -11.15
CA GLY A 229 -4.79 0.03 -11.56
C GLY A 229 -4.53 -0.64 -12.90
N MET A 230 -5.37 -1.61 -13.28
CA MET A 230 -5.26 -2.34 -14.55
C MET A 230 -5.99 -1.63 -15.71
N LEU A 231 -7.10 -0.95 -15.43
CA LEU A 231 -7.98 -0.37 -16.46
C LEU A 231 -7.91 1.16 -16.56
N LEU A 232 -7.77 1.87 -15.43
CA LEU A 232 -7.85 3.33 -15.42
C LEU A 232 -6.48 3.99 -15.56
N VAL A 233 -5.43 3.39 -14.98
CA VAL A 233 -4.10 4.00 -14.86
C VAL A 233 -3.20 3.65 -16.04
N GLU A 234 -2.66 4.67 -16.70
CA GLU A 234 -1.67 4.56 -17.78
C GLU A 234 -0.25 4.43 -17.21
N LYS A 235 0.13 5.35 -16.31
CA LYS A 235 1.46 5.37 -15.70
C LYS A 235 1.46 6.06 -14.33
N ILE A 236 2.55 5.84 -13.59
CA ILE A 236 2.81 6.44 -12.29
C ILE A 236 4.21 7.03 -12.31
N GLU A 237 4.36 8.26 -11.84
CA GLU A 237 5.64 8.93 -11.63
C GLU A 237 5.82 9.24 -10.14
N GLY A 238 6.57 8.38 -9.46
CA GLY A 238 6.78 8.42 -8.01
C GLY A 238 6.63 7.03 -7.39
N SER A 239 6.25 6.98 -6.12
CA SER A 239 6.23 5.75 -5.33
C SER A 239 4.87 5.05 -5.38
N VAL A 240 4.84 3.76 -5.71
CA VAL A 240 3.58 3.00 -5.83
C VAL A 240 2.94 2.77 -4.46
N ASP A 241 3.74 2.51 -3.43
CA ASP A 241 3.28 2.36 -2.04
C ASP A 241 2.64 3.64 -1.49
N ASN A 242 3.16 4.81 -1.88
CA ASN A 242 2.51 6.10 -1.63
C ASN A 242 1.09 6.14 -2.22
N VAL A 243 0.91 5.72 -3.48
CA VAL A 243 -0.41 5.67 -4.12
C VAL A 243 -1.34 4.66 -3.44
N ILE A 244 -0.79 3.53 -2.95
CA ILE A 244 -1.55 2.54 -2.18
C ILE A 244 -2.04 3.14 -0.84
N GLY A 245 -1.22 4.02 -0.25
CA GLY A 245 -1.59 4.87 0.87
C GLY A 245 -0.55 4.90 2.00
N LEU A 246 0.68 4.43 1.80
CA LEU A 246 1.76 4.56 2.78
C LEU A 246 3.14 4.53 2.09
N PRO A 247 3.96 5.59 2.16
CA PRO A 247 5.34 5.59 1.67
C PRO A 247 6.25 4.82 2.65
N VAL A 248 6.30 3.49 2.52
CA VAL A 248 6.87 2.55 3.49
C VAL A 248 8.33 2.85 3.82
N LYS A 249 9.15 3.12 2.79
CA LYS A 249 10.58 3.45 3.00
C LYS A 249 10.74 4.67 3.92
N LYS A 250 9.95 5.71 3.67
CA LYS A 250 9.96 6.94 4.49
C LYS A 250 9.42 6.65 5.88
N THR A 251 8.35 5.87 6.01
CA THR A 251 7.82 5.44 7.31
C THR A 251 8.88 4.77 8.17
N LEU A 252 9.64 3.81 7.62
CA LEU A 252 10.70 3.12 8.37
C LEU A 252 11.87 4.04 8.72
N THR A 253 12.24 4.96 7.81
CA THR A 253 13.28 5.96 8.07
C THR A 253 12.89 6.89 9.23
N LEU A 254 11.63 7.36 9.26
CA LEU A 254 11.12 8.17 10.35
C LEU A 254 11.08 7.38 11.66
N ALA A 255 10.70 6.11 11.62
CA ALA A 255 10.73 5.24 12.80
C ALA A 255 12.14 5.07 13.35
N GLU A 256 13.15 4.89 12.50
CA GLU A 256 14.56 4.87 12.93
C GLU A 256 14.98 6.18 13.58
N LYS A 257 14.54 7.31 13.03
CA LYS A 257 14.86 8.64 13.57
C LYS A 257 14.25 8.83 14.97
N VAL A 258 12.94 8.64 15.10
CA VAL A 258 12.25 8.89 16.39
C VAL A 258 12.56 7.85 17.45
N ILE A 259 13.11 6.68 17.11
CA ILE A 259 13.49 5.66 18.10
C ILE A 259 14.98 5.75 18.44
N PHE A 260 15.87 5.82 17.45
CA PHE A 260 17.31 5.67 17.65
C PHE A 260 18.09 7.00 17.59
N GLN A 261 17.46 8.10 17.22
CA GLN A 261 18.13 9.38 16.97
C GLN A 261 17.45 10.57 17.67
N GLN A 262 16.80 10.34 18.82
CA GLN A 262 16.02 11.35 19.56
C GLN A 262 16.81 12.57 20.07
N ASP A 263 18.15 12.46 20.10
CA ASP A 263 19.08 13.50 20.62
C ASP A 263 19.88 14.19 19.51
N ARG A 264 19.63 13.86 18.24
CA ARG A 264 20.22 14.61 17.12
C ARG A 264 19.29 15.78 16.83
N ASP A 265 19.61 16.94 17.39
CA ASP A 265 18.94 18.19 17.06
C ASP A 265 18.98 18.39 15.52
N ASP A 266 17.82 18.51 14.87
CA ASP A 266 17.65 18.74 13.44
C ASP A 266 18.09 20.17 13.05
N TYR A 267 19.39 20.47 13.12
CA TYR A 267 19.94 21.74 12.66
C TYR A 267 20.28 21.77 11.16
N ASP A 268 20.07 20.68 10.40
CA ASP A 268 20.68 20.52 9.06
C ASP A 268 19.69 20.21 7.90
N ASP A 269 18.52 20.85 7.78
CA ASP A 269 17.74 20.73 6.51
C ASP A 269 16.99 21.99 6.04
N GLU A 270 17.49 23.19 6.39
CA GLU A 270 17.12 24.42 5.67
C GLU A 270 18.37 25.22 5.30
N GLY A 271 19.08 24.81 4.23
CA GLY A 271 20.20 25.63 3.75
C GLY A 271 21.15 25.01 2.75
N SER A 272 20.68 24.56 1.58
CA SER A 272 21.49 24.66 0.34
C SER A 272 20.64 24.36 -0.90
N ALA A 273 19.79 25.32 -1.27
CA ALA A 273 19.32 25.45 -2.65
C ALA A 273 19.50 26.92 -3.07
N SER A 274 20.76 27.31 -3.21
CA SER A 274 21.15 28.49 -3.99
C SER A 274 22.59 28.32 -4.45
N GLU A 275 22.75 27.76 -5.65
CA GLU A 275 23.61 28.28 -6.74
C GLU A 275 23.30 27.52 -8.04
#